data_AF-A0A1U7NZ70-F1
#
_entry.id   AF-A0A1U7NZ70-F1
#
_cell.length_a   1.000
_cell.length_b   1.000
_cell.length_c   1.000
_cell.angle_alpha   90.00
_cell.angle_beta   90.00
_cell.angle_gamma   90.00
#
_symmetry.space_group_name_H-M   'P 1'
#
loop_
_entity.id
_entity.type
_entity.pdbx_description
1 polymer ?
#
loop_
_entity_poly.entity_id
_entity_poly.type
_entity_poly.pdbx_seq_one_letter_code
_entity_poly.pdbx_strand_id
1 'polypeptide(L)'
;MADFIQTEEFRLAGEEGEQRVFEAVKAAFAGRETLGWWRYPLISEKSVREPDILLLDAELGVVIIEVKSLQLTQISGVSGYEWNMAPNAYFGRAQINPYQQAKAQLQVIMNTLRGRVGLDRVPGRGWWPRR
;
A
#
# COMPACT_ATOMS: atom_id res chain seq x y z
N MET A 1 -13.18 -15.72 6.12
CA MET A 1 -11.97 -16.54 6.01
C MET A 1 -10.93 -15.63 5.40
N ALA A 2 -9.76 -15.55 6.01
CA ALA A 2 -8.75 -14.59 5.60
C ALA A 2 -7.53 -15.33 5.03
N ASP A 3 -7.21 -15.08 3.76
CA ASP A 3 -6.06 -15.70 3.09
C ASP A 3 -5.04 -14.62 2.72
N PHE A 4 -3.78 -14.86 3.05
CA PHE A 4 -2.69 -13.92 2.84
C PHE A 4 -1.56 -14.58 2.05
N ILE A 5 -1.20 -13.98 0.93
CA ILE A 5 -0.26 -14.52 -0.05
C ILE A 5 0.93 -13.56 -0.16
N GLN A 6 2.13 -14.11 -0.07
CA GLN A 6 3.36 -13.39 -0.38
C GLN A 6 3.79 -13.78 -1.79
N THR A 7 3.99 -12.79 -2.68
CA THR A 7 4.24 -13.07 -4.11
C THR A 7 5.71 -13.12 -4.52
N GLU A 8 6.66 -12.69 -3.68
CA GLU A 8 8.11 -12.80 -3.93
C GLU A 8 8.94 -13.06 -2.64
N GLU A 9 10.11 -13.71 -2.78
CA GLU A 9 11.10 -13.89 -1.70
C GLU A 9 12.13 -12.73 -1.66
N PHE A 10 12.42 -12.29 -0.43
CA PHE A 10 13.23 -11.14 0.03
C PHE A 10 14.59 -10.88 -0.65
N ARG A 11 15.00 -9.59 -0.83
CA ARG A 11 16.42 -9.08 -0.83
C ARG A 11 16.62 -7.54 -0.65
N LEU A 12 15.78 -6.74 0.04
CA LEU A 12 16.01 -5.28 0.18
C LEU A 12 15.74 -4.69 1.58
N ALA A 13 16.52 -3.67 1.98
CA ALA A 13 16.51 -3.04 3.32
C ALA A 13 15.21 -2.32 3.74
N GLY A 14 14.21 -2.21 2.86
CA GLY A 14 12.87 -1.67 3.17
C GLY A 14 11.89 -2.74 3.69
N GLU A 15 12.18 -4.01 3.44
CA GLU A 15 11.24 -5.14 3.54
C GLU A 15 10.90 -5.52 4.99
N GLU A 16 11.78 -5.27 5.96
CA GLU A 16 11.49 -5.58 7.38
C GLU A 16 10.29 -4.77 7.92
N GLY A 17 10.19 -3.50 7.52
CA GLY A 17 9.07 -2.66 7.93
C GLY A 17 7.76 -3.07 7.24
N GLU A 18 7.84 -3.44 5.96
CA GLU A 18 6.70 -4.01 5.22
C GLU A 18 6.23 -5.31 5.84
N GLN A 19 7.14 -6.24 6.16
CA GLN A 19 6.84 -7.50 6.82
C GLN A 19 6.10 -7.27 8.13
N ARG A 20 6.60 -6.34 8.96
CA ARG A 20 5.98 -6.02 10.25
C ARG A 20 4.55 -5.48 10.07
N VAL A 21 4.33 -4.63 9.08
CA VAL A 21 2.99 -4.11 8.77
C VAL A 21 2.11 -5.24 8.23
N PHE A 22 2.63 -6.10 7.37
CA PHE A 22 1.90 -7.22 6.79
C PHE A 22 1.42 -8.22 7.85
N GLU A 23 2.27 -8.60 8.80
CA GLU A 23 1.87 -9.46 9.92
C GLU A 23 0.84 -8.77 10.84
N ALA A 24 0.96 -7.47 11.08
CA ALA A 24 -0.05 -6.71 11.83
C ALA A 24 -1.40 -6.67 11.10
N VAL A 25 -1.39 -6.50 9.78
CA VAL A 25 -2.58 -6.52 8.93
C VAL A 25 -3.21 -7.91 8.93
N LYS A 26 -2.43 -8.98 8.78
CA LYS A 26 -2.91 -10.37 8.91
C LYS A 26 -3.65 -10.59 10.21
N ALA A 27 -3.07 -10.17 11.34
CA ALA A 27 -3.69 -10.30 12.65
C ALA A 27 -4.99 -9.48 12.76
N ALA A 28 -4.99 -8.24 12.26
CA ALA A 28 -6.16 -7.36 12.31
C ALA A 28 -7.34 -7.85 11.44
N PHE A 29 -7.06 -8.58 10.35
CA PHE A 29 -8.05 -9.06 9.39
C PHE A 29 -8.37 -10.56 9.53
N ALA A 30 -7.78 -11.27 10.49
CA ALA A 30 -7.94 -12.73 10.65
C ALA A 30 -9.41 -13.19 10.78
N GLY A 31 -10.28 -12.36 11.36
CA GLY A 31 -11.71 -12.65 11.53
C GLY A 31 -12.62 -12.18 10.37
N ARG A 32 -12.05 -11.69 9.27
CA ARG A 32 -12.79 -11.07 8.16
C ARG A 32 -12.81 -11.97 6.92
N GLU A 33 -13.68 -11.64 5.97
CA GLU A 33 -13.64 -12.18 4.60
C GLU A 33 -12.69 -11.31 3.78
N THR A 34 -11.41 -11.71 3.75
CA THR A 34 -10.34 -10.87 3.20
C THR A 34 -9.31 -11.70 2.45
N LEU A 35 -8.89 -11.23 1.29
CA LEU A 35 -7.69 -11.69 0.61
C LEU A 35 -6.63 -10.60 0.71
N GLY A 36 -5.42 -10.94 1.09
CA GLY A 36 -4.31 -10.00 1.20
C GLY A 36 -3.07 -10.46 0.44
N TRP A 37 -2.37 -9.51 -0.16
CA TRP A 37 -1.11 -9.74 -0.83
C TRP A 37 -0.04 -8.76 -0.35
N TRP A 38 1.17 -9.27 -0.21
CA TRP A 38 2.37 -8.46 -0.08
C TRP A 38 3.06 -8.37 -1.44
N ARG A 39 3.24 -7.14 -1.96
CA ARG A 39 3.95 -6.82 -3.21
C ARG A 39 3.36 -7.49 -4.47
N TYR A 40 2.04 -7.44 -4.60
CA TYR A 40 1.36 -7.98 -5.79
C TYR A 40 1.53 -7.06 -7.02
N PRO A 41 2.07 -7.54 -8.15
CA PRO A 41 2.29 -6.70 -9.32
C PRO A 41 0.96 -6.33 -10.00
N LEU A 42 0.67 -5.03 -10.02
CA LEU A 42 -0.41 -4.40 -10.79
C LEU A 42 0.11 -4.02 -12.18
N ILE A 43 -0.25 -4.84 -13.18
CA ILE A 43 0.18 -4.63 -14.56
C ILE A 43 -0.92 -3.85 -15.32
N SER A 44 -0.51 -2.78 -15.99
CA SER A 44 -1.33 -2.03 -16.94
C SER A 44 -0.54 -1.77 -18.22
N GLU A 45 -1.21 -1.40 -19.30
CA GLU A 45 -0.56 -1.04 -20.57
C GLU A 45 0.52 0.04 -20.43
N LYS A 46 0.41 0.89 -19.39
CA LYS A 46 1.28 2.07 -19.20
C LYS A 46 2.32 1.91 -18.10
N SER A 47 2.10 1.01 -17.15
CA SER A 47 3.01 0.83 -16.00
C SER A 47 2.79 -0.49 -15.30
N VAL A 48 3.87 -1.05 -14.76
CA VAL A 48 3.85 -2.01 -13.67
C VAL A 48 3.96 -1.23 -12.36
N ARG A 49 3.07 -1.50 -11.41
CA ARG A 49 3.13 -0.94 -10.06
C ARG A 49 3.03 -2.06 -9.05
N GLU A 50 3.72 -1.92 -7.93
CA GLU A 50 3.72 -2.91 -6.88
C GLU A 50 3.36 -2.20 -5.58
N PRO A 51 2.10 -2.23 -5.14
CA PRO A 51 1.74 -1.78 -3.81
C PRO A 51 2.41 -2.67 -2.78
N ASP A 52 2.89 -2.07 -1.69
CA ASP A 52 3.49 -2.83 -0.59
C ASP A 52 2.46 -3.82 -0.05
N ILE A 53 1.23 -3.40 0.26
CA ILE A 53 0.15 -4.33 0.64
C ILE A 53 -1.14 -3.99 -0.10
N LEU A 54 -1.74 -5.02 -0.71
CA LEU A 54 -3.06 -4.99 -1.35
C LEU A 54 -4.01 -5.90 -0.56
N LEU A 55 -5.19 -5.41 -0.22
CA LEU A 55 -6.27 -6.22 0.34
C LEU A 55 -7.53 -6.12 -0.51
N LEU A 56 -8.26 -7.22 -0.62
CA LEU A 56 -9.64 -7.28 -1.05
C LEU A 56 -10.47 -7.75 0.13
N ASP A 57 -11.35 -6.90 0.64
CA ASP A 57 -12.18 -7.18 1.82
C ASP A 57 -13.65 -7.01 1.48
N ALA A 58 -14.51 -7.89 1.99
CA ALA A 58 -15.93 -7.90 1.67
C ALA A 58 -16.68 -6.62 2.06
N GLU A 59 -16.25 -5.91 3.12
CA GLU A 59 -16.90 -4.68 3.59
C GLU A 59 -16.13 -3.42 3.17
N LEU A 60 -14.80 -3.48 3.17
CA LEU A 60 -13.96 -2.32 2.88
C LEU A 60 -13.66 -2.15 1.40
N GLY A 61 -13.79 -3.21 0.59
CA GLY A 61 -13.44 -3.26 -0.82
C GLY A 61 -11.94 -3.42 -1.06
N VAL A 62 -11.42 -2.72 -2.07
CA VAL A 62 -9.98 -2.69 -2.38
C VAL A 62 -9.27 -1.77 -1.41
N VAL A 63 -8.24 -2.26 -0.71
CA VAL A 63 -7.39 -1.46 0.18
C VAL A 63 -5.95 -1.53 -0.29
N ILE A 64 -5.31 -0.37 -0.42
CA ILE A 64 -3.87 -0.25 -0.67
C ILE A 64 -3.21 0.39 0.55
N ILE A 65 -2.13 -0.23 1.04
CA ILE A 65 -1.29 0.31 2.12
C ILE A 65 0.12 0.44 1.57
N GLU A 66 0.63 1.68 1.56
CA GLU A 66 2.02 1.99 1.25
C GLU A 66 2.79 2.17 2.57
N VAL A 67 3.93 1.51 2.71
CA VAL A 67 4.78 1.48 3.89
C VAL A 67 6.05 2.27 3.63
N LYS A 68 6.46 3.07 4.62
CA LYS A 68 7.76 3.77 4.60
C LYS A 68 8.50 3.49 5.91
N SER A 69 9.57 2.69 5.80
CA SER A 69 10.48 2.36 6.89
C SER A 69 11.46 3.51 7.12
N LEU A 70 11.01 4.53 7.86
CA LEU A 70 11.78 5.74 8.16
C LEU A 70 11.89 5.94 9.67
N GLN A 71 13.07 6.35 10.14
CA GLN A 71 13.23 6.88 11.49
C GLN A 71 12.51 8.23 11.60
N LEU A 72 11.92 8.54 12.76
CA LEU A 72 11.23 9.82 12.95
C LEU A 72 12.14 11.03 12.71
N THR A 73 13.43 10.92 13.03
CA THR A 73 14.46 11.95 12.77
C THR A 73 14.68 12.24 11.29
N GLN A 74 14.27 11.34 10.39
CA GLN A 74 14.36 11.53 8.94
C GLN A 74 13.21 12.39 8.38
N ILE A 75 12.18 12.67 9.18
CA ILE A 75 11.01 13.46 8.78
C ILE A 75 11.10 14.81 9.50
N SER A 76 11.32 15.88 8.74
CA SER A 76 11.42 17.24 9.28
C SER A 76 10.04 17.86 9.52
N GLY A 77 8.99 17.36 8.86
CA GLY A 77 7.61 17.74 9.13
C GLY A 77 6.63 17.08 8.16
N VAL A 78 5.34 17.17 8.48
CA VAL A 78 4.26 16.68 7.61
C VAL A 78 3.29 17.84 7.35
N SER A 79 3.07 18.16 6.08
CA SER A 79 2.11 19.17 5.64
C SER A 79 1.08 18.53 4.71
N GLY A 80 -0.15 18.36 5.21
CA GLY A 80 -1.19 17.61 4.50
C GLY A 80 -0.76 16.15 4.25
N TYR A 81 -0.63 15.77 2.98
CA TYR A 81 -0.18 14.42 2.56
C TYR A 81 1.31 14.36 2.24
N GLU A 82 2.01 15.48 2.30
CA GLU A 82 3.42 15.60 1.96
C GLU A 82 4.29 15.53 3.22
N TRP A 83 5.34 14.73 3.14
CA TRP A 83 6.34 14.57 4.17
C TRP A 83 7.58 15.31 3.72
N ASN A 84 8.02 16.28 4.52
CA ASN A 84 9.29 16.93 4.36
C ASN A 84 10.36 16.08 5.04
N MET A 85 11.46 15.85 4.33
CA MET A 85 12.54 15.00 4.80
C MET A 85 13.66 15.85 5.40
N ALA A 86 14.39 15.27 6.35
CA ALA A 86 15.65 15.84 6.80
C ALA A 86 16.70 15.81 5.67
N PRO A 87 17.71 16.71 5.66
CA PRO A 87 18.77 16.70 4.65
C PRO A 87 19.42 15.31 4.52
N ASN A 88 19.64 14.86 3.28
CA ASN A 88 20.22 13.56 2.93
C ASN A 88 19.42 12.32 3.39
N ALA A 89 18.23 12.48 3.97
CA ALA A 89 17.35 11.35 4.25
C ALA A 89 16.74 10.77 2.96
N TYR A 90 16.34 9.50 3.02
CA TYR A 90 15.58 8.79 1.98
C TYR A 90 16.06 9.06 0.54
N PHE A 91 17.30 8.65 0.26
CA PHE A 91 17.95 8.80 -1.05
C PHE A 91 18.05 10.27 -1.53
N GLY A 92 18.13 11.23 -0.59
CA GLY A 92 18.26 12.65 -0.90
C GLY A 92 16.96 13.32 -1.35
N ARG A 93 15.81 12.65 -1.23
CA ARG A 93 14.52 13.29 -1.56
C ARG A 93 14.15 14.29 -0.48
N ALA A 94 13.93 15.54 -0.88
CA ALA A 94 13.45 16.58 0.02
C ALA A 94 12.00 16.32 0.51
N GLN A 95 11.18 15.68 -0.33
CA GLN A 95 9.77 15.43 -0.05
C GLN A 95 9.32 14.07 -0.56
N ILE A 96 8.39 13.46 0.17
CA ILE A 96 7.68 12.25 -0.27
C ILE A 96 6.18 12.37 0.03
N ASN A 97 5.35 11.66 -0.73
CA ASN A 97 3.91 11.63 -0.52
C ASN A 97 3.38 10.18 -0.62
N PRO A 98 3.44 9.41 0.49
CA PRO A 98 3.03 8.01 0.50
C PRO A 98 1.55 7.83 0.16
N TYR A 99 0.70 8.76 0.62
CA TYR A 99 -0.73 8.73 0.31
C TYR A 99 -1.00 8.82 -1.20
N GLN A 100 -0.31 9.73 -1.91
CA GLN A 100 -0.46 9.88 -3.35
C GLN A 100 0.07 8.65 -4.11
N GLN A 101 1.09 7.96 -3.59
CA GLN A 101 1.57 6.68 -4.14
C GLN A 101 0.48 5.59 -4.03
N ALA A 102 -0.08 5.39 -2.83
CA ALA A 102 -1.18 4.46 -2.59
C ALA A 102 -2.42 4.79 -3.46
N LYS A 103 -2.78 6.08 -3.56
CA LYS A 103 -3.90 6.53 -4.40
C LYS A 103 -3.67 6.25 -5.88
N ALA A 104 -2.46 6.46 -6.39
CA ALA A 104 -2.12 6.18 -7.77
C ALA A 104 -2.20 4.67 -8.09
N GLN A 105 -1.72 3.82 -7.18
CA GLN A 105 -1.84 2.35 -7.30
C GLN A 105 -3.31 1.92 -7.27
N LEU A 106 -4.11 2.44 -6.32
CA LEU A 106 -5.54 2.16 -6.25
C LEU A 106 -6.25 2.55 -7.55
N GLN A 107 -5.93 3.71 -8.13
CA GLN A 107 -6.55 4.18 -9.37
C GLN A 107 -6.31 3.21 -10.54
N VAL A 108 -5.16 2.53 -10.58
CA VAL A 108 -4.89 1.47 -11.59
C VAL A 108 -5.91 0.34 -11.45
N ILE A 109 -6.13 -0.15 -10.23
CA ILE A 109 -7.12 -1.21 -9.97
C ILE A 109 -8.52 -0.72 -10.34
N MET A 110 -8.94 0.44 -9.86
CA MET A 110 -10.28 0.97 -10.12
C MET A 110 -10.55 1.17 -11.61
N ASN A 111 -9.55 1.58 -12.38
CA ASN A 111 -9.67 1.68 -13.83
C ASN A 111 -9.79 0.30 -14.49
N THR A 112 -9.06 -0.72 -14.01
CA THR A 112 -9.16 -2.10 -14.51
C THR A 112 -10.53 -2.72 -14.23
N LEU A 113 -11.14 -2.40 -13.09
CA LEU A 113 -12.47 -2.91 -12.71
C LEU A 113 -13.61 -2.20 -13.45
N ARG A 114 -13.38 -0.96 -13.92
CA ARG A 114 -14.40 -0.14 -14.57
C ARG A 114 -14.98 -0.85 -15.80
N GLY A 115 -16.31 -0.94 -15.88
CA GLY A 115 -17.02 -1.55 -17.01
C GLY A 115 -17.06 -3.08 -16.99
N ARG A 116 -16.47 -3.74 -15.98
CA ARG A 116 -16.61 -5.19 -15.79
C ARG A 116 -17.87 -5.46 -14.97
N VAL A 117 -18.82 -6.18 -15.56
CA VAL A 117 -20.09 -6.53 -14.92
C VAL A 117 -19.83 -7.25 -13.61
N GLY A 118 -20.38 -6.72 -12.51
CA GLY A 118 -20.24 -7.28 -11.16
C GLY A 118 -19.03 -6.79 -10.38
N LEU A 119 -18.09 -6.09 -11.01
CA LEU A 119 -16.89 -5.52 -10.37
C LEU A 119 -16.84 -3.99 -10.42
N ASP A 120 -17.73 -3.37 -11.18
CA ASP A 120 -17.86 -1.91 -11.35
C ASP A 120 -18.35 -1.18 -10.08
N ARG A 121 -18.80 -1.91 -9.06
CA ARG A 121 -19.35 -1.40 -7.80
C ARG A 121 -18.44 -1.57 -6.59
N VAL A 122 -17.24 -2.14 -6.77
CA VAL A 122 -16.32 -2.41 -5.66
C VAL A 122 -15.75 -1.07 -5.14
N PRO A 123 -15.90 -0.73 -3.84
CA PRO A 123 -15.30 0.48 -3.28
C PRO A 123 -13.79 0.34 -3.17
N GLY A 124 -13.07 1.46 -3.26
CA GLY A 124 -11.61 1.49 -3.15
C GLY A 124 -11.13 2.47 -2.08
N ARG A 125 -10.09 2.12 -1.32
CA ARG A 125 -9.50 2.92 -0.23
C ARG A 125 -7.97 2.90 -0.29
N GLY A 126 -7.35 4.08 -0.32
CA GLY A 126 -5.91 4.24 -0.15
C GLY A 126 -5.62 4.64 1.29
N TRP A 127 -4.87 3.81 2.02
CA TRP A 127 -4.62 3.99 3.45
C TRP A 127 -3.16 4.28 3.76
N TRP A 128 -2.98 5.13 4.78
CA TRP A 128 -1.71 5.38 5.43
C TRP A 128 -1.94 5.31 6.95
N PRO A 129 -1.17 4.50 7.72
CA PRO A 129 -1.32 4.44 9.17
C PRO A 129 -0.85 5.75 9.81
N ARG A 130 -1.78 6.56 10.33
CA ARG A 130 -1.45 7.63 11.30
C ARG A 130 -1.17 6.97 12.65
N ARG A 131 -0.02 7.28 13.25
CA ARG A 131 0.21 7.02 14.67
C ARG A 131 -0.61 8.00 15.50
#